data_AF-A0A522VIJ5-F1
#
_entry.id   AF-A0A522VIJ5-F1
#
_cell.length_a   1.000
_cell.length_b   1.000
_cell.length_c   1.000
_cell.angle_alpha   90.00
_cell.angle_beta   90.00
_cell.angle_gamma   90.00
#
_symmetry.space_group_name_H-M   'P 1'
#
loop_
_entity.id
_entity.type
_entity.pdbx_description
1 polymer ?
#
loop_
_entity_poly.entity_id
_entity_poly.type
_entity_poly.pdbx_seq_one_letter_code
_entity_poly.pdbx_strand_id
1 'polypeptide(L)'
;MEGDFSVYEMPLEKTQGMKRGEVMLWHDFESLGRGQGIAAGWEHKIPEVDSKYTYLADKFSRVIENYEPKMFFVSNAQHNLQEYAASEEDFERKFRLDAEFYFELKHALLQRGVVNFKIVFLNRSLDDAYALSQLHRKGEVSLTSRYVGTLSPGNYGQISNSLIPCVHTGSIEPIVGRYTNGCVIELLADNTAAVYVDGNLWGQAVPYFNGYIFVFKPDGGVWIAGWRDNSLRFNNKTSWVKEKS
;
A
#
# COMPACT_ATOMS: atom_id res chain seq x y z
N MET A 1 -21.48 -11.86 -13.76
CA MET A 1 -20.80 -12.60 -12.66
C MET A 1 -21.41 -13.98 -12.60
N GLU A 2 -20.88 -14.91 -13.38
CA GLU A 2 -21.29 -16.32 -13.37
C GLU A 2 -20.35 -17.09 -12.44
N GLY A 3 -20.90 -17.85 -11.52
CA GLY A 3 -20.16 -18.64 -10.55
C GLY A 3 -21.02 -18.90 -9.32
N ASP A 4 -21.08 -20.18 -8.92
CA ASP A 4 -21.71 -20.60 -7.68
C ASP A 4 -20.81 -20.25 -6.49
N PHE A 5 -21.44 -20.00 -5.34
CA PHE A 5 -20.73 -19.81 -4.09
C PHE A 5 -20.11 -21.14 -3.64
N SER A 6 -18.85 -21.11 -3.22
CA SER A 6 -18.16 -22.26 -2.64
C SER A 6 -17.40 -21.89 -1.37
N VAL A 7 -17.34 -22.82 -0.42
CA VAL A 7 -16.51 -22.67 0.77
C VAL A 7 -15.05 -22.78 0.37
N TYR A 8 -14.22 -21.89 0.90
CA TYR A 8 -12.76 -21.99 0.81
C TYR A 8 -12.17 -21.96 2.21
N GLU A 9 -11.04 -22.62 2.40
CA GLU A 9 -10.30 -22.62 3.66
C GLU A 9 -9.03 -21.78 3.50
N MET A 10 -8.79 -20.87 4.46
CA MET A 10 -7.56 -20.09 4.56
C MET A 10 -6.42 -20.99 5.06
N PRO A 11 -5.32 -21.14 4.31
CA PRO A 11 -4.28 -22.12 4.62
C PRO A 11 -3.64 -21.98 6.01
N LEU A 12 -3.43 -20.76 6.54
CA LEU A 12 -2.75 -20.57 7.84
C LEU A 12 -3.72 -20.28 8.98
N GLU A 13 -4.71 -19.44 8.77
CA GLU A 13 -5.69 -19.11 9.81
C GLU A 13 -6.62 -20.29 10.16
N LYS A 14 -6.71 -21.31 9.27
CA LYS A 14 -7.66 -22.42 9.38
C LYS A 14 -9.08 -21.92 9.62
N THR A 15 -9.39 -20.80 8.96
CA THR A 15 -10.70 -20.17 8.92
C THR A 15 -11.33 -20.48 7.57
N GLN A 16 -12.65 -20.63 7.54
CA GLN A 16 -13.38 -20.81 6.30
C GLN A 16 -14.02 -19.49 5.88
N GLY A 17 -13.99 -19.22 4.58
CA GLY A 17 -14.70 -18.11 3.96
C GLY A 17 -15.51 -18.59 2.76
N MET A 18 -16.30 -17.67 2.19
CA MET A 18 -17.03 -17.93 0.96
C MET A 18 -16.31 -17.31 -0.22
N LYS A 19 -16.31 -17.99 -1.37
CA LYS A 19 -15.85 -17.40 -2.64
C LYS A 19 -16.90 -17.53 -3.74
N ARG A 20 -16.93 -16.56 -4.65
CA ARG A 20 -17.71 -16.58 -5.90
C ARG A 20 -16.81 -16.11 -7.04
N GLY A 21 -16.40 -17.03 -7.91
CA GLY A 21 -15.30 -16.77 -8.84
C GLY A 21 -14.03 -16.37 -8.06
N GLU A 22 -13.46 -15.20 -8.38
CA GLU A 22 -12.27 -14.64 -7.74
C GLU A 22 -12.57 -13.79 -6.47
N VAL A 23 -13.85 -13.56 -6.14
CA VAL A 23 -14.24 -12.70 -5.02
C VAL A 23 -14.36 -13.53 -3.74
N MET A 24 -13.76 -13.06 -2.64
CA MET A 24 -13.78 -13.71 -1.33
C MET A 24 -14.57 -12.89 -0.29
N LEU A 25 -15.58 -13.51 0.34
CA LEU A 25 -16.52 -12.92 1.31
C LEU A 25 -16.36 -13.60 2.68
N TRP A 26 -15.27 -13.32 3.40
CA TRP A 26 -14.99 -14.01 4.66
C TRP A 26 -15.51 -13.30 5.92
N HIS A 27 -15.74 -11.99 5.87
CA HIS A 27 -16.16 -11.17 7.02
C HIS A 27 -17.69 -11.10 7.22
N ASP A 28 -18.47 -11.67 6.30
CA ASP A 28 -19.93 -11.60 6.29
C ASP A 28 -20.61 -12.84 6.90
N PHE A 29 -19.83 -13.89 7.15
CA PHE A 29 -20.27 -15.09 7.82
C PHE A 29 -19.65 -15.12 9.20
N GLU A 30 -20.43 -15.48 10.22
CA GLU A 30 -19.93 -15.66 11.58
C GLU A 30 -18.88 -16.77 11.59
N SER A 31 -17.60 -16.39 11.59
CA SER A 31 -16.52 -17.32 11.85
C SER A 31 -16.52 -17.63 13.33
N LEU A 32 -16.77 -18.87 13.72
CA LEU A 32 -16.83 -19.26 15.13
C LEU A 32 -15.43 -19.44 15.77
N GLY A 33 -14.40 -18.78 15.23
CA GLY A 33 -13.01 -18.83 15.69
C GLY A 33 -12.12 -19.76 14.87
N ARG A 34 -10.82 -19.81 15.23
CA ARG A 34 -9.82 -20.64 14.52
C ARG A 34 -10.21 -22.11 14.57
N GLY A 35 -10.34 -22.74 13.41
CA GLY A 35 -10.71 -24.15 13.27
C GLY A 35 -12.21 -24.45 13.40
N GLN A 36 -13.06 -23.43 13.58
CA GLN A 36 -14.50 -23.62 13.44
C GLN A 36 -14.92 -23.13 12.05
N GLY A 37 -15.43 -24.07 11.25
CA GLY A 37 -15.88 -23.81 9.89
C GLY A 37 -17.08 -22.87 9.83
N ILE A 38 -17.47 -22.51 8.61
CA ILE A 38 -18.72 -21.77 8.38
C ILE A 38 -19.89 -22.59 8.93
N ALA A 39 -20.80 -21.94 9.65
CA ALA A 39 -21.96 -22.59 10.25
C ALA A 39 -22.81 -23.33 9.20
N ALA A 40 -23.37 -24.48 9.59
CA ALA A 40 -24.29 -25.22 8.72
C ALA A 40 -25.50 -24.36 8.32
N GLY A 41 -25.93 -24.45 7.06
CA GLY A 41 -27.05 -23.66 6.53
C GLY A 41 -26.69 -22.22 6.17
N TRP A 42 -25.40 -21.90 6.02
CA TRP A 42 -24.92 -20.60 5.55
C TRP A 42 -25.48 -20.24 4.16
N GLU A 43 -25.87 -21.22 3.37
CA GLU A 43 -26.48 -21.06 2.05
C GLU A 43 -27.75 -20.20 2.14
N HIS A 44 -28.47 -20.29 3.26
CA HIS A 44 -29.67 -19.47 3.52
C HIS A 44 -29.34 -17.99 3.75
N LYS A 45 -28.10 -17.66 4.13
CA LYS A 45 -27.62 -16.28 4.28
C LYS A 45 -27.12 -15.68 2.95
N ILE A 46 -26.93 -16.47 1.89
CA ILE A 46 -26.45 -15.97 0.58
C ILE A 46 -27.29 -14.79 0.07
N PRO A 47 -28.64 -14.83 0.06
CA PRO A 47 -29.44 -13.72 -0.46
C PRO A 47 -29.23 -12.41 0.32
N GLU A 48 -29.04 -12.51 1.64
CA GLU A 48 -28.78 -11.36 2.51
C GLU A 48 -27.41 -10.75 2.21
N VAL A 49 -26.37 -11.60 2.10
CA VAL A 49 -25.01 -11.18 1.78
C VAL A 49 -24.94 -10.57 0.38
N ASP A 50 -25.56 -11.19 -0.62
CA ASP A 50 -25.61 -10.67 -2.00
C ASP A 50 -26.35 -9.32 -2.04
N SER A 51 -27.44 -9.17 -1.28
CA SER A 51 -28.16 -7.90 -1.13
C SER A 51 -27.28 -6.83 -0.46
N LYS A 52 -26.53 -7.18 0.58
CA LYS A 52 -25.57 -6.28 1.24
C LYS A 52 -24.51 -5.79 0.26
N TYR A 53 -23.88 -6.69 -0.50
CA TYR A 53 -22.84 -6.30 -1.45
C TYR A 53 -23.39 -5.51 -2.63
N THR A 54 -24.58 -5.85 -3.13
CA THR A 54 -25.27 -5.06 -4.14
C THR A 54 -25.55 -3.65 -3.63
N TYR A 55 -26.03 -3.52 -2.39
CA TYR A 55 -26.24 -2.23 -1.74
C TYR A 55 -24.92 -1.45 -1.55
N LEU A 56 -23.86 -2.10 -1.08
CA LEU A 56 -22.54 -1.47 -0.92
C LEU A 56 -21.95 -1.04 -2.25
N ALA A 57 -22.11 -1.85 -3.30
CA ALA A 57 -21.67 -1.54 -4.65
C ALA A 57 -22.44 -0.36 -5.23
N ASP A 58 -23.77 -0.31 -5.10
CA ASP A 58 -24.59 0.83 -5.52
C ASP A 58 -24.20 2.11 -4.76
N LYS A 59 -24.02 2.00 -3.44
CA LYS A 59 -23.55 3.13 -2.63
C LYS A 59 -22.16 3.60 -3.06
N PHE A 60 -21.25 2.68 -3.33
CA PHE A 60 -19.92 3.00 -3.84
C PHE A 60 -20.01 3.69 -5.20
N SER A 61 -20.77 3.16 -6.16
CA SER A 61 -21.02 3.76 -7.48
C SER A 61 -21.48 5.21 -7.35
N ARG A 62 -22.48 5.48 -6.51
CA ARG A 62 -22.97 6.85 -6.25
C ARG A 62 -21.90 7.78 -5.68
N VAL A 63 -21.04 7.26 -4.80
CA VAL A 63 -19.94 8.04 -4.22
C VAL A 63 -18.84 8.33 -5.24
N ILE A 64 -18.53 7.39 -6.13
CA ILE A 64 -17.47 7.59 -7.12
C ILE A 64 -17.92 8.41 -8.32
N GLU A 65 -19.19 8.36 -8.69
CA GLU A 65 -19.74 9.10 -9.84
C GLU A 65 -20.03 10.57 -9.53
N ASN A 66 -20.00 10.98 -8.26
CA ASN A 66 -20.15 12.38 -7.90
C ASN A 66 -18.96 13.24 -8.39
N TYR A 67 -19.14 14.56 -8.47
CA TYR A 67 -18.09 15.48 -8.93
C TYR A 67 -17.08 15.88 -7.84
N GLU A 68 -17.30 15.43 -6.61
CA GLU A 68 -16.49 15.80 -5.46
C GLU A 68 -15.06 15.26 -5.58
N PRO A 69 -14.05 16.00 -5.09
CA PRO A 69 -12.70 15.50 -4.97
C PRO A 69 -12.66 14.23 -4.11
N LYS A 70 -12.07 13.17 -4.64
CA LYS A 70 -12.04 11.86 -3.98
C LYS A 70 -10.65 11.24 -3.98
N MET A 71 -10.36 10.51 -2.91
CA MET A 71 -9.09 9.81 -2.74
C MET A 71 -9.36 8.32 -2.55
N PHE A 72 -8.84 7.51 -3.46
CA PHE A 72 -8.90 6.06 -3.38
C PHE A 72 -7.62 5.52 -2.76
N PHE A 73 -7.74 4.77 -1.67
CA PHE A 73 -6.62 4.04 -1.09
C PHE A 73 -6.67 2.59 -1.56
N VAL A 74 -5.60 2.14 -2.21
CA VAL A 74 -5.45 0.78 -2.71
C VAL A 74 -4.23 0.16 -2.04
N SER A 75 -4.39 -1.03 -1.43
CA SER A 75 -3.35 -1.66 -0.62
C SER A 75 -3.28 -3.15 -0.90
N ASN A 76 -2.06 -3.66 -1.04
CA ASN A 76 -1.71 -5.08 -1.00
C ASN A 76 -0.84 -5.43 0.22
N ALA A 77 -0.74 -4.52 1.18
CA ALA A 77 0.15 -4.64 2.32
C ALA A 77 -0.42 -5.43 3.51
N GLN A 78 -1.65 -5.95 3.42
CA GLN A 78 -2.24 -6.74 4.49
C GLN A 78 -1.44 -8.02 4.75
N HIS A 79 -1.08 -8.28 6.01
CA HIS A 79 -0.23 -9.42 6.38
C HIS A 79 -0.75 -10.79 5.92
N ASN A 80 -2.06 -11.00 5.93
CA ASN A 80 -2.69 -12.26 5.52
C ASN A 80 -2.75 -12.45 4.00
N LEU A 81 -2.43 -11.44 3.18
CA LEU A 81 -2.43 -11.63 1.72
C LEU A 81 -1.34 -12.60 1.25
N GLN A 82 -0.23 -12.71 2.00
CA GLN A 82 0.84 -13.67 1.70
C GLN A 82 0.34 -15.12 1.67
N GLU A 83 -0.73 -15.43 2.41
CA GLU A 83 -1.29 -16.79 2.51
C GLU A 83 -1.90 -17.28 1.20
N TYR A 84 -2.24 -16.37 0.30
CA TYR A 84 -2.84 -16.67 -1.00
C TYR A 84 -1.80 -16.84 -2.12
N ALA A 85 -0.51 -16.80 -1.77
CA ALA A 85 0.60 -16.91 -2.71
C ALA A 85 1.53 -18.07 -2.33
N ALA A 86 1.95 -18.85 -3.32
CA ALA A 86 2.85 -20.00 -3.12
C ALA A 86 4.32 -19.58 -2.88
N SER A 87 4.68 -18.37 -3.29
CA SER A 87 6.01 -17.78 -3.17
C SER A 87 5.89 -16.25 -3.16
N GLU A 88 7.00 -15.55 -2.94
CA GLU A 88 7.08 -14.08 -3.12
C GLU A 88 6.78 -13.69 -4.57
N GLU A 89 7.33 -14.40 -5.56
CA GLU A 89 7.05 -14.15 -6.98
C GLU A 89 5.57 -14.35 -7.33
N ASP A 90 4.91 -15.38 -6.77
CA ASP A 90 3.47 -15.59 -6.98
C ASP A 90 2.64 -14.49 -6.29
N PHE A 91 3.11 -13.97 -5.17
CA PHE A 91 2.48 -12.85 -4.47
C PHE A 91 2.55 -11.59 -5.32
N GLU A 92 3.75 -11.21 -5.77
CA GLU A 92 4.00 -10.07 -6.63
C GLU A 92 3.14 -10.17 -7.89
N ARG A 93 3.03 -11.36 -8.50
CA ARG A 93 2.17 -11.56 -9.68
C ARG A 93 0.67 -11.39 -9.38
N LYS A 94 0.16 -11.99 -8.30
CA LYS A 94 -1.29 -12.01 -7.98
C LYS A 94 -1.79 -10.69 -7.43
N PHE A 95 -0.95 -10.00 -6.67
CA PHE A 95 -1.31 -8.80 -5.93
C PHE A 95 -0.49 -7.58 -6.36
N ARG A 96 0.09 -7.60 -7.58
CA ARG A 96 0.80 -6.47 -8.16
C ARG A 96 -0.03 -5.20 -8.05
N LEU A 97 0.62 -4.12 -7.66
CA LEU A 97 0.06 -2.77 -7.68
C LEU A 97 1.04 -1.89 -8.45
N ASP A 98 1.34 -2.32 -9.67
CA ASP A 98 2.31 -1.74 -10.58
C ASP A 98 1.69 -0.68 -11.51
N ALA A 99 2.49 -0.19 -12.45
CA ALA A 99 2.07 0.79 -13.45
C ALA A 99 0.92 0.27 -14.34
N GLU A 100 0.93 -1.01 -14.70
CA GLU A 100 -0.10 -1.63 -15.54
C GLU A 100 -1.45 -1.62 -14.81
N PHE A 101 -1.47 -2.12 -13.57
CA PHE A 101 -2.64 -2.09 -12.70
C PHE A 101 -3.19 -0.67 -12.53
N TYR A 102 -2.30 0.32 -12.31
CA TYR A 102 -2.71 1.72 -12.21
C TYR A 102 -3.45 2.21 -13.46
N PHE A 103 -2.93 1.94 -14.66
CA PHE A 103 -3.56 2.38 -15.91
C PHE A 103 -4.89 1.66 -16.15
N GLU A 104 -4.99 0.38 -15.84
CA GLU A 104 -6.25 -0.38 -15.91
C GLU A 104 -7.30 0.19 -14.96
N LEU A 105 -6.94 0.44 -13.70
CA LEU A 105 -7.84 1.02 -12.70
C LEU A 105 -8.26 2.43 -13.11
N LYS A 106 -7.33 3.28 -13.53
CA LYS A 106 -7.59 4.64 -14.01
C LYS A 106 -8.57 4.60 -15.17
N HIS A 107 -8.33 3.73 -16.15
CA HIS A 107 -9.20 3.57 -17.31
C HIS A 107 -10.61 3.14 -16.91
N ALA A 108 -10.74 2.14 -16.02
CA ALA A 108 -12.02 1.66 -15.52
C ALA A 108 -12.81 2.76 -14.77
N LEU A 109 -12.14 3.60 -13.98
CA LEU A 109 -12.76 4.76 -13.31
C LEU A 109 -13.26 5.79 -14.34
N LEU A 110 -12.42 6.13 -15.32
CA LEU A 110 -12.80 7.08 -16.37
C LEU A 110 -13.95 6.59 -17.24
N GLN A 111 -14.00 5.29 -17.58
CA GLN A 111 -15.11 4.68 -18.31
C GLN A 111 -16.44 4.76 -17.55
N ARG A 112 -16.38 4.81 -16.21
CA ARG A 112 -17.55 5.02 -15.35
C ARG A 112 -17.88 6.50 -15.11
N GLY A 113 -17.21 7.43 -15.80
CA GLY A 113 -17.43 8.87 -15.63
C GLY A 113 -16.87 9.43 -14.33
N VAL A 114 -16.02 8.70 -13.62
CA VAL A 114 -15.39 9.17 -12.37
C VAL A 114 -14.38 10.27 -12.70
N VAL A 115 -14.59 11.45 -12.12
CA VAL A 115 -13.69 12.61 -12.25
C VAL A 115 -13.13 13.04 -10.90
N ASN A 116 -12.15 13.96 -10.90
CA ASN A 116 -11.56 14.58 -9.71
C ASN A 116 -11.06 13.58 -8.67
N PHE A 117 -10.40 12.51 -9.11
CA PHE A 117 -9.89 11.48 -8.23
C PHE A 117 -8.37 11.49 -8.11
N LYS A 118 -7.89 11.02 -6.96
CA LYS A 118 -6.50 10.66 -6.70
C LYS A 118 -6.44 9.22 -6.22
N ILE A 119 -5.46 8.46 -6.71
CA ILE A 119 -5.20 7.09 -6.27
C ILE A 119 -3.93 7.10 -5.42
N VAL A 120 -4.03 6.54 -4.22
CA VAL A 120 -2.93 6.37 -3.28
C VAL A 120 -2.68 4.88 -3.11
N PHE A 121 -1.52 4.42 -3.56
CA PHE A 121 -1.10 3.03 -3.40
C PHE A 121 -0.25 2.84 -2.15
N LEU A 122 -0.63 1.86 -1.34
CA LEU A 122 0.14 1.34 -0.22
C LEU A 122 0.73 0.01 -0.65
N ASN A 123 1.97 0.07 -1.12
CA ASN A 123 2.67 -1.01 -1.77
C ASN A 123 3.49 -1.85 -0.81
N ARG A 124 3.29 -3.16 -0.88
CA ARG A 124 4.18 -4.14 -0.26
C ARG A 124 5.47 -4.35 -1.03
N SER A 125 5.47 -4.07 -2.34
CA SER A 125 6.64 -4.17 -3.20
C SER A 125 7.34 -2.82 -3.34
N LEU A 126 8.62 -2.76 -3.01
CA LEU A 126 9.39 -1.52 -3.17
C LEU A 126 9.62 -1.20 -4.66
N ASP A 127 9.69 -2.21 -5.51
CA ASP A 127 9.90 -2.01 -6.94
C ASP A 127 8.64 -1.43 -7.61
N ASP A 128 7.44 -1.95 -7.28
CA ASP A 128 6.16 -1.36 -7.71
C ASP A 128 6.01 0.08 -7.20
N ALA A 129 6.33 0.31 -5.91
CA ALA A 129 6.24 1.63 -5.32
C ALA A 129 7.11 2.65 -6.07
N TYR A 130 8.35 2.27 -6.35
CA TYR A 130 9.27 3.09 -7.11
C TYR A 130 8.80 3.33 -8.54
N ALA A 131 8.39 2.28 -9.26
CA ALA A 131 7.89 2.39 -10.64
C ALA A 131 6.71 3.37 -10.75
N LEU A 132 5.77 3.32 -9.81
CA LEU A 132 4.65 4.24 -9.74
C LEU A 132 5.07 5.68 -9.40
N SER A 133 6.00 5.89 -8.47
CA SER A 133 6.53 7.24 -8.18
C SER A 133 7.22 7.87 -9.39
N GLN A 134 7.80 7.07 -10.29
CA GLN A 134 8.36 7.55 -11.55
C GLN A 134 7.30 8.01 -12.56
N LEU A 135 6.07 7.46 -12.53
CA LEU A 135 4.96 7.97 -13.35
C LEU A 135 4.57 9.39 -12.94
N HIS A 136 4.60 9.69 -11.64
CA HIS A 136 4.35 11.04 -11.15
C HIS A 136 5.38 12.04 -11.70
N ARG A 137 6.67 11.67 -11.74
CA ARG A 137 7.73 12.47 -12.40
C ARG A 137 7.45 12.72 -13.89
N LYS A 138 6.75 11.80 -14.54
CA LYS A 138 6.35 11.90 -15.96
C LYS A 138 5.05 12.67 -16.18
N GLY A 139 4.48 13.29 -15.13
CA GLY A 139 3.30 14.16 -15.22
C GLY A 139 2.00 13.52 -14.73
N GLU A 140 2.03 12.29 -14.21
CA GLU A 140 0.83 11.64 -13.70
C GLU A 140 0.50 12.08 -12.26
N VAL A 141 -0.19 13.21 -12.13
CA VAL A 141 -0.50 13.83 -10.83
C VAL A 141 -1.66 13.17 -10.08
N SER A 142 -2.46 12.33 -10.76
CA SER A 142 -3.58 11.61 -10.14
C SER A 142 -3.15 10.42 -9.28
N LEU A 143 -1.84 10.23 -9.11
CA LEU A 143 -1.23 9.07 -8.47
C LEU A 143 -0.27 9.48 -7.34
N THR A 144 -0.25 8.71 -6.26
CA THR A 144 0.81 8.70 -5.27
C THR A 144 1.05 7.26 -4.84
N SER A 145 2.31 6.86 -4.66
CA SER A 145 2.67 5.51 -4.26
C SER A 145 3.63 5.53 -3.07
N ARG A 146 3.45 4.61 -2.13
CA ARG A 146 4.26 4.51 -0.92
C ARG A 146 4.62 3.06 -0.68
N TYR A 147 5.91 2.77 -0.51
CA TYR A 147 6.35 1.48 0.00
C TYR A 147 6.07 1.41 1.50
N VAL A 148 5.31 0.41 1.92
CA VAL A 148 4.90 0.20 3.31
C VAL A 148 5.23 -1.20 3.82
N GLY A 149 5.73 -2.08 2.95
CA GLY A 149 5.98 -3.49 3.28
C GLY A 149 4.70 -4.18 3.73
N THR A 150 4.76 -4.91 4.84
CA THR A 150 3.59 -5.55 5.44
C THR A 150 3.01 -4.70 6.57
N LEU A 151 1.75 -4.31 6.43
CA LEU A 151 0.98 -3.64 7.46
C LEU A 151 0.47 -4.65 8.50
N SER A 152 0.89 -4.45 9.74
CA SER A 152 0.40 -5.14 10.93
C SER A 152 -0.21 -4.12 11.91
N PRO A 153 -1.05 -4.56 12.88
CA PRO A 153 -1.62 -3.69 13.90
C PRO A 153 -0.63 -2.76 14.63
N GLY A 154 0.62 -3.20 14.82
CA GLY A 154 1.67 -2.39 15.44
C GLY A 154 2.21 -1.26 14.56
N ASN A 155 2.11 -1.40 13.23
CA ASN A 155 2.70 -0.47 12.26
C ASN A 155 1.68 0.49 11.62
N TYR A 156 0.37 0.27 11.83
CA TYR A 156 -0.68 1.13 11.27
C TYR A 156 -0.53 2.61 11.64
N GLY A 157 -0.18 2.92 12.90
CA GLY A 157 -0.09 4.30 13.39
C GLY A 157 1.12 5.09 12.86
N GLN A 158 2.19 4.41 12.47
CA GLN A 158 3.39 5.07 11.93
C GLN A 158 3.19 5.42 10.45
N ILE A 159 2.55 4.52 9.71
CA ILE A 159 2.34 4.69 8.27
C ILE A 159 1.17 5.64 8.00
N SER A 160 0.08 5.60 8.78
CA SER A 160 -1.06 6.53 8.61
C SER A 160 -0.64 8.01 8.65
N ASN A 161 0.30 8.36 9.54
CA ASN A 161 0.83 9.72 9.64
C ASN A 161 1.68 10.14 8.43
N SER A 162 2.25 9.19 7.69
CA SER A 162 3.04 9.45 6.48
C SER A 162 2.16 9.62 5.23
N LEU A 163 0.90 9.18 5.28
CA LEU A 163 -0.08 9.29 4.19
C LEU A 163 -0.76 10.66 4.13
N ILE A 164 -0.73 11.40 5.23
CA ILE A 164 -1.21 12.78 5.29
C ILE A 164 -0.06 13.68 4.86
N PRO A 165 -0.21 14.48 3.78
CA PRO A 165 0.77 15.50 3.42
C PRO A 165 0.99 16.41 4.63
N CYS A 166 2.16 16.29 5.27
CA CYS A 166 2.51 17.16 6.37
C CYS A 166 2.79 18.55 5.79
N VAL A 167 2.11 19.58 6.30
CA VAL A 167 2.48 20.96 5.98
C VAL A 167 3.86 21.21 6.59
N HIS A 168 4.87 21.34 5.74
CA HIS A 168 6.23 21.67 6.17
C HIS A 168 6.24 23.06 6.79
N THR A 169 6.47 23.14 8.10
CA THR A 169 6.54 24.42 8.83
C THR A 169 7.98 24.94 8.95
N GLY A 170 8.98 24.21 8.44
CA GLY A 170 10.39 24.61 8.46
C GLY A 170 11.15 24.19 7.20
N SER A 171 12.28 24.86 6.93
CA SER A 171 13.20 24.49 5.83
C SER A 171 14.00 23.25 6.22
N ILE A 172 13.46 22.07 5.94
CA ILE A 172 14.24 20.83 6.02
C ILE A 172 15.19 20.82 4.82
N GLU A 173 16.49 20.83 5.07
CA GLU A 173 17.48 20.67 4.00
C GLU A 173 17.29 19.33 3.28
N PRO A 174 17.52 19.28 1.95
CA PRO A 174 17.31 18.07 1.18
C PRO A 174 18.31 16.97 1.58
N ILE A 175 17.77 15.82 2.00
CA ILE A 175 18.50 14.56 2.26
C ILE A 175 19.12 13.94 1.00
N VAL A 176 18.93 14.56 -0.16
CA VAL A 176 19.39 14.06 -1.46
C VAL A 176 20.91 14.11 -1.54
N GLY A 177 21.54 13.03 -1.98
CA GLY A 177 22.97 12.98 -2.25
C GLY A 177 23.61 11.65 -1.89
N ARG A 178 24.93 11.61 -2.01
CA ARG A 178 25.77 10.46 -1.64
C ARG A 178 26.24 10.59 -0.19
N TYR A 179 26.29 9.46 0.50
CA TYR A 179 26.65 9.34 1.91
C TYR A 179 27.88 8.45 2.07
N THR A 180 28.65 8.69 3.13
CA THR A 180 29.95 8.04 3.39
C THR A 180 29.89 6.52 3.53
N ASN A 181 28.71 5.94 3.72
CA ASN A 181 28.49 4.50 3.78
C ASN A 181 28.14 3.89 2.42
N GLY A 182 28.29 4.63 1.31
CA GLY A 182 27.91 4.20 -0.03
C GLY A 182 26.42 4.37 -0.36
N CYS A 183 25.61 4.86 0.59
CA CYS A 183 24.20 5.13 0.36
C CYS A 183 24.01 6.34 -0.57
N VAL A 184 23.07 6.24 -1.50
CA VAL A 184 22.66 7.35 -2.38
C VAL A 184 21.16 7.57 -2.20
N ILE A 185 20.76 8.81 -1.92
CA ILE A 185 19.36 9.20 -1.75
C ILE A 185 18.96 10.14 -2.89
N GLU A 186 17.86 9.82 -3.57
CA GLU A 186 17.35 10.57 -4.72
C GLU A 186 15.87 10.99 -4.54
N LEU A 187 15.57 12.29 -4.64
CA LEU A 187 14.21 12.82 -4.42
C LEU A 187 13.26 12.50 -5.58
N LEU A 188 12.16 11.80 -5.30
CA LEU A 188 11.05 11.46 -6.20
C LEU A 188 10.04 12.61 -6.31
N ALA A 189 9.14 12.57 -7.31
CA ALA A 189 8.22 13.68 -7.58
C ALA A 189 7.10 13.87 -6.55
N ASP A 190 6.81 12.85 -5.76
CA ASP A 190 5.78 12.87 -4.72
C ASP A 190 6.34 13.27 -3.34
N ASN A 191 7.45 14.03 -3.36
CA ASN A 191 8.26 14.45 -2.22
C ASN A 191 8.86 13.30 -1.40
N THR A 192 8.78 12.05 -1.86
CA THR A 192 9.55 10.93 -1.27
C THR A 192 10.96 10.89 -1.85
N ALA A 193 11.80 10.00 -1.35
CA ALA A 193 13.10 9.73 -1.95
C ALA A 193 13.36 8.23 -2.06
N ALA A 194 14.01 7.80 -3.13
CA ALA A 194 14.55 6.46 -3.27
C ALA A 194 15.90 6.37 -2.57
N VAL A 195 16.17 5.23 -1.93
CA VAL A 195 17.42 4.95 -1.22
C VAL A 195 18.12 3.79 -1.91
N TYR A 196 19.34 4.03 -2.37
CA TYR A 196 20.18 3.05 -3.05
C TYR A 196 21.40 2.70 -2.22
N VAL A 197 21.80 1.43 -2.27
CA VAL A 197 23.06 0.92 -1.71
C VAL A 197 23.72 0.08 -2.79
N ASP A 198 24.98 0.40 -3.12
CA ASP A 198 25.73 -0.27 -4.20
C ASP A 198 24.98 -0.31 -5.54
N GLY A 199 24.19 0.73 -5.83
CA GLY A 199 23.37 0.85 -7.04
C GLY A 199 22.03 0.10 -7.01
N ASN A 200 21.72 -0.64 -5.93
CA ASN A 200 20.48 -1.38 -5.80
C ASN A 200 19.44 -0.60 -4.99
N LEU A 201 18.19 -0.59 -5.45
CA LEU A 201 17.08 0.02 -4.72
C LEU A 201 16.84 -0.74 -3.42
N TRP A 202 17.08 -0.06 -2.30
CA TRP A 202 17.13 -0.67 -0.98
C TRP A 202 16.01 -0.19 -0.05
N GLY A 203 15.55 1.06 -0.22
CA GLY A 203 14.45 1.61 0.56
C GLY A 203 13.81 2.86 -0.05
N GLN A 204 12.85 3.41 0.68
CA GLN A 204 12.19 4.67 0.40
C GLN A 204 12.20 5.55 1.66
N ALA A 205 12.41 6.86 1.49
CA ALA A 205 12.26 7.87 2.53
C ALA A 205 11.02 8.72 2.27
N VAL A 206 10.20 8.94 3.29
CA VAL A 206 8.94 9.70 3.23
C VAL A 206 9.03 10.88 4.20
N PRO A 207 8.69 12.11 3.78
CA PRO A 207 8.70 13.26 4.68
C PRO A 207 7.77 13.08 5.89
N TYR A 208 8.20 13.54 7.07
CA TYR A 208 7.44 13.46 8.31
C TYR A 208 7.78 14.63 9.23
N PHE A 209 6.80 15.48 9.59
CA PHE A 209 6.86 16.68 10.46
C PHE A 209 8.20 17.47 10.48
N ASN A 210 9.27 16.92 11.06
CA ASN A 210 10.61 17.50 11.20
C ASN A 210 11.76 16.60 10.69
N GLY A 211 11.50 15.69 9.75
CA GLY A 211 12.48 14.72 9.25
C GLY A 211 11.88 13.78 8.20
N TYR A 212 12.34 12.52 8.22
CA TYR A 212 11.93 11.50 7.27
C TYR A 212 11.72 10.15 7.96
N ILE A 213 10.74 9.41 7.47
CA ILE A 213 10.52 8.00 7.77
C ILE A 213 11.16 7.18 6.65
N PHE A 214 12.02 6.23 6.99
CA PHE A 214 12.68 5.32 6.06
C PHE A 214 12.09 3.91 6.17
N VAL A 215 11.85 3.27 5.03
CA VAL A 215 11.27 1.93 4.92
C VAL A 215 12.17 1.08 4.00
N PHE A 216 12.59 -0.11 4.43
CA PHE A 216 13.60 -0.96 3.73
C PHE A 216 13.14 -2.42 3.48
N LYS A 217 13.74 -3.08 2.47
CA LYS A 217 13.32 -4.39 1.91
C LYS A 217 13.36 -5.64 2.83
N PRO A 218 14.36 -5.93 3.70
CA PRO A 218 14.46 -7.30 4.24
C PRO A 218 13.76 -7.62 5.57
N ASP A 219 13.22 -6.65 6.31
CA ASP A 219 12.46 -6.90 7.56
C ASP A 219 11.28 -5.91 7.75
N GLY A 220 10.95 -5.12 6.73
CA GLY A 220 9.89 -4.10 6.80
C GLY A 220 10.09 -3.06 7.92
N GLY A 221 11.31 -2.94 8.46
CA GLY A 221 11.61 -2.04 9.56
C GLY A 221 11.39 -0.59 9.14
N VAL A 222 10.51 0.09 9.88
CA VAL A 222 10.31 1.53 9.75
C VAL A 222 11.31 2.21 10.67
N TRP A 223 12.26 2.94 10.08
CA TRP A 223 13.23 3.71 10.83
C TRP A 223 12.91 5.18 10.69
N ILE A 224 12.80 5.90 11.81
CA ILE A 224 12.67 7.35 11.77
C ILE A 224 14.08 7.93 11.78
N ALA A 225 14.38 8.82 10.84
CA ALA A 225 15.62 9.56 10.85
C ALA A 225 15.37 11.07 10.86
N GLY A 226 16.13 11.75 11.69
CA GLY A 226 16.22 13.20 11.72
C GLY A 226 17.47 13.65 10.96
N TRP A 227 17.36 14.78 10.27
CA TRP A 227 18.52 15.45 9.71
C TRP A 227 19.05 16.50 10.70
N ARG A 228 20.35 16.47 11.01
CA ARG A 228 20.99 17.48 11.87
C ARG A 228 22.48 17.57 11.58
N ASP A 229 23.04 18.78 11.49
CA ASP A 229 24.49 19.03 11.36
C ASP A 229 25.15 18.26 10.18
N ASN A 230 24.55 18.26 8.99
CA ASN A 230 24.98 17.47 7.82
C ASN A 230 25.01 15.94 8.01
N SER A 231 24.31 15.44 9.03
CA SER A 231 24.20 14.03 9.35
C SER A 231 22.74 13.56 9.36
N LEU A 232 22.49 12.41 8.74
CA LEU A 232 21.27 11.66 8.89
C LEU A 232 21.38 10.82 10.15
N ARG A 233 20.55 11.07 11.16
CA ARG A 233 20.57 10.36 12.44
C ARG A 233 19.33 9.49 12.58
N PHE A 234 19.54 8.19 12.69
CA PHE A 234 18.47 7.23 12.90
C PHE A 234 18.13 7.11 14.39
N ASN A 235 16.87 6.78 14.69
CA ASN A 235 16.37 6.53 16.04
C ASN A 235 17.15 5.45 16.82
N ASN A 236 17.87 4.56 16.11
CA ASN A 236 18.76 3.54 16.67
C ASN A 236 20.18 4.03 17.01
N LYS A 237 20.41 5.35 16.95
CA LYS A 237 21.70 6.02 17.21
C LYS A 237 22.78 5.79 16.15
N THR A 238 22.47 5.24 14.97
CA THR A 238 23.39 5.30 13.84
C THR A 238 23.32 6.68 13.17
N SER A 239 24.46 7.17 12.67
CA SER A 239 24.54 8.44 11.94
C SER A 239 25.32 8.29 10.65
N TRP A 240 24.79 8.78 9.54
CA TRP A 240 25.46 8.81 8.24
C TRP A 240 25.74 10.24 7.82
N VAL A 241 26.95 10.51 7.35
CA VAL A 241 27.40 11.84 6.94
C VAL A 241 27.27 11.95 5.42
N LYS A 242 26.76 13.09 4.95
CA LYS A 242 26.67 13.37 3.52
C LYS A 242 28.06 13.74 2.99
N GLU A 243 28.44 13.14 1.85
CA GLU A 243 29.68 13.49 1.18
C GLU A 243 29.61 14.92 0.66
N LYS A 244 30.72 15.66 0.76
CA LYS A 244 30.79 17.01 0.20
C LYS A 244 30.78 16.91 -1.33
N SER A 245 29.80 17.55 -1.95
CA SER A 245 29.72 17.76 -3.40
C SER A 245 30.89 18.58 -3.93
#